data_AF-A0A7X6WUW9-F1
#
_entry.id   AF-A0A7X6WUW9-F1
#
_cell.length_a   1.000
_cell.length_b   1.000
_cell.length_c   1.000
_cell.angle_alpha   90.00
_cell.angle_beta   90.00
_cell.angle_gamma   90.00
#
_symmetry.space_group_name_H-M   'P 1'
#
loop_
_entity.id
_entity.type
_entity.pdbx_description
1 polymer ?
#
loop_
_entity_poly.entity_id
_entity_poly.type
_entity_poly.pdbx_seq_one_letter_code
_entity_poly.pdbx_strand_id
1 'polypeptide(L)' 'MITYKIKDMRRKRGISQGELSKESGIARATISKLENGAEIDIRISTILALSKVLKCSPSKLFE' A
#
# COMPACT_ATOMS: atom_id res chain seq x y z
N MET A 1 -1.31 5.50 16.17
CA MET A 1 -0.49 5.43 14.93
C MET A 1 -1.06 4.31 14.07
N ILE A 2 -1.66 4.62 12.92
CA ILE A 2 -2.17 3.59 12.01
C ILE A 2 -0.97 2.95 11.33
N THR A 3 -0.74 1.67 11.58
CA THR A 3 0.33 0.91 10.93
C THR A 3 -0.26 0.16 9.75
N TYR A 4 0.13 0.54 8.53
CA TYR A 4 -0.32 -0.17 7.34
C TYR A 4 0.50 -1.44 7.11
N LYS A 5 -0.15 -2.58 6.86
CA LYS A 5 0.54 -3.85 6.49
C LYS A 5 1.00 -3.94 5.04
N ILE A 6 1.04 -2.81 4.33
CA ILE A 6 1.43 -2.74 2.91
C ILE A 6 2.81 -3.34 2.68
N LYS A 7 3.79 -3.02 3.54
CA LYS A 7 5.19 -3.48 3.40
C LYS A 7 5.30 -5.00 3.45
N ASP A 8 4.61 -5.62 4.41
CA ASP A 8 4.65 -7.07 4.60
C ASP A 8 3.91 -7.80 3.47
N MET A 9 2.75 -7.29 3.08
CA MET A 9 1.98 -7.84 1.96
C MET A 9 2.74 -7.75 0.64
N ARG A 10 3.41 -6.62 0.42
CA ARG A 10 4.26 -6.40 -0.75
C ARG A 10 5.44 -7.38 -0.78
N ARG A 11 6.13 -7.54 0.36
CA ARG A 11 7.25 -8.49 0.51
C ARG A 11 6.83 -9.95 0.35
N LYS A 12 5.67 -10.35 0.88
CA LYS A 12 5.10 -11.69 0.68
C LYS A 12 4.84 -12.01 -0.79
N ARG A 13 4.58 -10.99 -1.62
CA ARG A 13 4.45 -11.13 -3.08
C ARG A 13 5.76 -11.05 -3.85
N GLY A 14 6.87 -10.73 -3.18
CA GLY A 14 8.17 -10.61 -3.82
C GLY A 14 8.34 -9.38 -4.71
N ILE A 15 7.47 -8.37 -4.60
CA ILE A 15 7.55 -7.15 -5.42
C ILE A 15 8.19 -5.98 -4.64
N SER A 16 8.86 -5.07 -5.35
CA SER A 16 9.45 -3.83 -4.85
C SER A 16 8.40 -2.72 -4.72
N GLN A 17 8.74 -1.63 -4.02
CA GLN A 17 7.87 -0.45 -3.96
C GLN A 17 7.65 0.18 -5.34
N GLY A 18 8.63 0.05 -6.24
CA GLY A 18 8.53 0.54 -7.62
C GLY A 18 7.56 -0.29 -8.45
N GLU A 19 7.57 -1.62 -8.30
CA GLU A 19 6.60 -2.51 -8.94
C GLU A 19 5.20 -2.27 -8.40
N LEU A 20 5.03 -2.18 -7.07
CA LEU A 20 3.74 -1.81 -6.48
C LEU A 20 3.25 -0.45 -6.99
N SER A 21 4.14 0.53 -7.15
CA SER A 21 3.83 1.84 -7.72
C SER A 21 3.32 1.73 -9.16
N LYS A 22 4.05 1.00 -10.01
CA LYS A 22 3.72 0.78 -11.41
C LYS A 22 2.38 0.06 -11.58
N GLU A 23 2.13 -0.98 -10.80
CA GLU A 23 0.91 -1.79 -10.88
C GLU A 23 -0.31 -1.07 -10.30
N SER A 24 -0.14 -0.27 -9.23
CA SER A 24 -1.27 0.41 -8.56
C SER A 24 -1.57 1.81 -9.12
N GLY A 25 -0.65 2.37 -9.92
CA GLY A 25 -0.73 3.77 -10.35
C GLY A 25 -0.47 4.78 -9.22
N ILE A 26 -0.05 4.31 -8.04
CA ILE A 26 0.24 5.17 -6.89
C ILE A 26 1.71 5.54 -6.88
N ALA A 27 2.04 6.81 -6.62
CA ALA A 27 3.41 7.26 -6.55
C ALA A 27 4.22 6.46 -5.51
N ARG A 28 5.43 6.02 -5.88
CA ARG A 28 6.35 5.30 -4.97
C ARG A 28 6.58 6.05 -3.65
N ALA A 29 6.64 7.39 -3.70
CA ALA A 29 6.78 8.22 -2.50
C ALA A 29 5.59 8.05 -1.54
N THR A 30 4.37 7.98 -2.05
CA THR A 30 3.15 7.71 -1.26
C THR A 30 3.21 6.32 -0.64
N ILE A 31 3.60 5.29 -1.40
CA ILE A 31 3.78 3.93 -0.88
C ILE A 31 4.82 3.92 0.25
N SER A 32 5.96 4.60 0.07
CA SER A 32 6.98 4.70 1.10
C SER A 32 6.45 5.37 2.37
N LYS A 33 5.68 6.46 2.24
CA LYS A 33 5.04 7.15 3.39
C LYS A 33 4.08 6.21 4.13
N LEU A 34 3.24 5.47 3.40
CA LEU A 34 2.32 4.49 3.98
C LEU A 34 3.06 3.37 4.72
N GLU A 35 4.10 2.80 4.10
CA GLU A 35 4.90 1.72 4.69
C GLU A 35 5.69 2.15 5.94
N ASN A 36 5.94 3.45 6.10
CA ASN A 36 6.65 4.01 7.25
C ASN A 36 5.72 4.67 8.28
N GLY A 37 4.39 4.54 8.11
CA GLY A 37 3.40 5.04 9.08
C GLY A 37 3.28 6.56 9.14
N ALA A 38 3.61 7.26 8.05
CA ALA A 38 3.38 8.70 7.98
C ALA A 38 1.88 9.00 8.01
N GLU A 39 1.48 10.01 8.78
CA GLU A 39 0.13 10.56 8.70
C GLU A 39 -0.05 11.27 7.35
N ILE A 40 -0.78 10.61 6.47
CA ILE A 40 -1.21 11.17 5.20
C ILE A 40 -2.70 10.93 5.03
N ASP A 41 -3.40 11.97 4.58
CA ASP A 41 -4.79 11.84 4.17
C ASP A 41 -4.86 11.00 2.90
N ILE A 42 -5.26 9.74 3.05
CA ILE A 42 -5.31 8.76 1.98
C ILE A 42 -6.72 8.65 1.43
N ARG A 43 -6.85 8.85 0.12
CA ARG A 43 -8.12 8.63 -0.57
C ARG A 43 -8.50 7.15 -0.56
N ILE A 44 -9.80 6.87 -0.46
CA ILE A 44 -10.36 5.53 -0.61
C ILE A 44 -9.90 4.87 -1.92
N SER A 45 -9.79 5.64 -3.00
CA SER A 45 -9.29 5.14 -4.29
C SER A 45 -7.87 4.57 -4.22
N THR A 46 -6.98 5.17 -3.41
CA THR A 46 -5.62 4.67 -3.18
C THR A 46 -5.64 3.33 -2.45
N ILE A 47 -6.49 3.21 -1.41
CA ILE A 47 -6.65 1.97 -0.65
C ILE A 47 -7.15 0.86 -1.59
N LEU A 48 -8.16 1.14 -2.42
CA LEU A 48 -8.72 0.19 -3.38
C LEU A 48 -7.70 -0.21 -4.46
N ALA A 49 -6.89 0.74 -4.95
CA ALA A 49 -5.86 0.45 -5.94
C ALA A 49 -4.78 -0.49 -5.36
N LEU A 50 -4.30 -0.19 -4.15
CA LEU A 50 -3.32 -1.02 -3.45
C LEU A 50 -3.89 -2.40 -3.11
N SER A 51 -5.14 -2.49 -2.64
CA SER A 51 -5.77 -3.76 -2.26
C SER A 51 -5.96 -4.69 -3.48
N LYS A 52 -6.34 -4.13 -4.64
CA LYS A 52 -6.41 -4.86 -5.91
C LYS A 52 -5.06 -5.45 -6.30
N VAL A 53 -4.02 -4.60 -6.30
CA VAL A 53 -2.67 -5.06 -6.65
C VAL A 53 -2.20 -6.10 -5.66
N LEU A 54 -2.40 -5.90 -4.35
CA LEU A 54 -1.96 -6.81 -3.29
C LEU A 54 -2.84 -8.05 -3.13
N LYS A 55 -3.96 -8.16 -3.87
CA LYS A 55 -4.93 -9.26 -3.81
C LYS A 55 -5.44 -9.49 -2.38
N CYS A 56 -5.84 -8.42 -1.70
CA CYS A 56 -6.46 -8.47 -0.37
C CYS A 56 -7.70 -7.59 -0.28
N SER A 57 -8.49 -7.78 0.79
CA SER A 57 -9.55 -6.83 1.12
C SER A 57 -8.94 -5.50 1.59
N PRO A 58 -9.61 -4.36 1.33
CA PRO A 58 -9.17 -3.05 1.84
C PRO A 58 -8.92 -3.03 3.35
N SER A 59 -9.77 -3.70 4.14
CA SER A 59 -9.63 -3.81 5.60
C SER A 59 -8.30 -4.43 6.02
N LYS A 60 -7.77 -5.39 5.25
CA LYS A 60 -6.52 -6.09 5.56
C LYS A 60 -5.29 -5.19 5.52
N LEU A 61 -5.40 -4.01 4.91
CA LEU A 61 -4.33 -3.01 4.90
C LEU A 61 -4.17 -2.32 6.27
N PHE A 62 -5.20 -2.36 7.12
CA PHE A 62 -5.28 -1.66 8.40
C PHE A 62 -5.19 -2.56 9.64
N GLU A 63 -5.44 -3.86 9.50
CA GLU A 63 -5.18 -4.85 10.55
C GLU A 63 -3.69 -4.93 10.88
#